data_AF-A0A8J5NLA2-F1
#
_entry.id   AF-A0A8J5NLA2-F1
#
_cell.length_a   1.000
_cell.length_b   1.000
_cell.length_c   1.000
_cell.angle_alpha   90.00
_cell.angle_beta   90.00
_cell.angle_gamma   90.00
#
_symmetry.space_group_name_H-M   'P 1'
#
loop_
_entity.id
_entity.type
_entity.pdbx_description
1 polymer ?
#
loop_
_entity_poly.entity_id
_entity_poly.type
_entity_poly.pdbx_seq_one_letter_code
_entity_poly.pdbx_strand_id
1 'polypeptide(L)'
;MIDPLSSLSQEVAEDDLPGYISEGDSSTHSSDLSSESDEENVDQSPREVYQSHPEVEEIRMVSSTTLLINWNEVDTPELKMRQIRQYEQYVALRIECSVASGTPLTPSVSHVNEKLRKAHTTLAINSITAAQEMRRLKEKNLKRSARDQGTVILANYGPITVYDARLRVAKDLHNRRANQAAEELRFHKKEVRDEAAYARRWLLQGRKLLRASLRDLRVADISLTVIRHKYRNISQNTSRLA
;
A
#
# COMPACT_ATOMS: atom_id res chain seq x y z
N MET A 1 10.53 -23.68 35.88
CA MET A 1 9.87 -23.57 34.57
C MET A 1 9.26 -22.18 34.51
N ILE A 2 9.69 -21.36 33.57
CA ILE A 2 9.24 -19.97 33.41
C ILE A 2 8.14 -19.99 32.34
N ASP A 3 6.98 -19.41 32.66
CA ASP A 3 5.81 -19.40 31.78
C ASP A 3 6.07 -18.50 30.55
N PRO A 4 6.00 -19.03 29.31
CA PRO A 4 6.30 -18.28 28.09
C PRO A 4 5.27 -17.18 27.75
N LEU A 5 4.17 -17.05 28.51
CA LEU A 5 3.15 -16.01 28.30
C LEU A 5 3.30 -14.79 29.21
N SER A 6 4.25 -14.80 30.15
CA SER A 6 4.48 -13.69 31.09
C SER A 6 5.02 -12.41 30.44
N SER A 7 5.37 -12.43 29.13
CA SER A 7 5.87 -11.26 28.39
C SER A 7 4.78 -10.45 27.69
N LEU A 8 3.50 -10.84 27.79
CA LEU A 8 2.37 -10.15 27.14
C LEU A 8 1.52 -9.31 28.09
N SER A 9 1.73 -9.43 29.41
CA SER A 9 1.06 -8.63 30.44
C SER A 9 2.01 -7.63 31.07
N GLN A 10 2.87 -7.00 30.26
CA GLN A 10 3.59 -5.82 30.72
C GLN A 10 2.59 -4.67 30.67
N GLU A 11 1.97 -4.37 31.81
CA GLU A 11 1.29 -3.09 32.03
C GLU A 11 2.27 -2.00 31.61
N VAL A 12 2.00 -1.39 30.45
CA VAL A 12 2.71 -0.20 30.02
C VAL A 12 2.14 0.91 30.88
N ALA A 13 2.96 1.45 31.79
CA ALA A 13 2.59 2.61 32.57
C ALA A 13 2.18 3.73 31.61
N GLU A 14 0.94 4.20 31.70
CA GLU A 14 0.39 5.19 30.76
C GLU A 14 1.21 6.50 30.79
N ASP A 15 1.92 6.76 31.89
CA ASP A 15 2.85 7.87 32.10
C ASP A 15 4.03 7.90 31.11
N ASP A 16 4.41 6.75 30.56
CA ASP A 16 5.56 6.64 29.63
C ASP A 16 5.16 6.85 28.15
N LEU A 17 3.88 7.14 27.87
CA LEU A 17 3.42 7.40 26.52
C LEU A 17 3.73 8.86 26.09
N PRO A 18 4.30 9.06 24.89
CA PRO A 18 4.57 10.39 24.38
C PRO A 18 3.25 11.14 24.15
N GLY A 19 2.98 12.15 24.99
CA GLY A 19 1.75 12.95 24.96
C GLY A 19 0.82 12.74 26.15
N TYR A 20 1.19 11.91 27.13
CA TYR A 20 0.46 11.80 28.40
C TYR A 20 0.54 13.12 29.18
N ILE A 21 -0.60 13.60 29.64
CA ILE A 21 -0.74 14.81 30.46
C ILE A 21 -1.25 14.34 31.81
N SER A 22 -0.41 14.39 32.84
CA SER A 22 -0.78 14.00 34.20
C SER A 22 -1.91 14.90 34.70
N GLU A 23 -3.04 14.31 35.09
CA GLU A 23 -4.03 15.05 35.87
C GLU A 23 -3.49 15.18 37.30
N GLY A 24 -3.02 16.38 37.62
CA GLY A 24 -2.38 16.70 38.90
C GLY A 24 -2.89 18.03 39.44
N ASP A 25 -3.92 17.90 40.26
CA ASP A 25 -4.16 18.54 41.55
C ASP A 25 -4.19 20.07 41.68
N SER A 26 -5.38 20.47 42.11
CA SER A 26 -5.75 21.73 42.74
C SER A 26 -4.72 22.22 43.76
N SER A 27 -4.08 23.34 43.46
CA SER A 27 -3.45 24.20 44.46
C SER A 27 -4.54 25.03 45.13
N THR A 28 -4.90 24.66 46.35
CA THR A 28 -5.61 25.51 47.30
C THR A 28 -4.76 26.74 47.62
N HIS A 29 -5.18 27.91 47.13
CA HIS A 29 -4.93 29.17 47.84
C HIS A 29 -6.27 29.87 48.05
N SER A 30 -6.62 30.00 49.32
CA SER A 30 -7.71 30.81 49.87
C SER A 30 -7.55 32.28 49.42
N SER A 31 -8.55 33.16 49.38
CA SER A 31 -9.78 33.25 50.14
C SER A 31 -10.74 34.22 49.45
N ASP A 32 -12.04 34.00 49.66
CA ASP A 32 -13.12 34.98 49.87
C ASP A 32 -13.33 36.14 48.87
N LEU A 33 -14.47 36.15 48.17
CA LEU A 33 -15.71 36.78 48.66
C LEU A 33 -16.84 36.65 47.60
N SER A 34 -17.97 36.24 48.13
CA SER A 34 -19.34 36.21 47.60
C SER A 34 -19.78 37.46 46.84
N SER A 35 -20.52 37.28 45.74
CA SER A 35 -21.86 37.87 45.56
C SER A 35 -22.58 37.23 44.37
N GLU A 36 -23.70 36.58 44.65
CA GLU A 36 -24.76 36.29 43.69
C GLU A 36 -25.33 37.60 43.12
N SER A 37 -25.79 37.58 41.87
CA SER A 37 -27.17 37.94 41.46
C SER A 37 -27.24 38.35 39.97
N ASP A 38 -27.83 37.48 39.16
CA ASP A 38 -29.05 37.69 38.36
C ASP A 38 -29.31 39.02 37.59
N GLU A 39 -29.55 38.80 36.29
CA GLU A 39 -30.72 39.21 35.49
C GLU A 39 -30.88 40.64 34.91
N GLU A 40 -31.25 40.58 33.62
CA GLU A 40 -32.15 41.43 32.84
C GLU A 40 -31.94 42.95 32.63
N ASN A 41 -31.71 43.27 31.35
CA ASN A 41 -32.52 44.11 30.44
C ASN A 41 -33.08 45.50 30.85
N VAL A 42 -33.27 46.29 29.78
CA VAL A 42 -34.27 47.35 29.57
C VAL A 42 -33.75 48.80 29.69
N ASP A 43 -33.50 49.36 28.51
CA ASP A 43 -34.13 50.57 27.94
C ASP A 43 -33.41 51.93 27.82
N GLN A 44 -33.82 52.55 26.71
CA GLN A 44 -34.00 53.98 26.46
C GLN A 44 -32.81 54.85 25.99
N SER A 45 -32.80 55.04 24.67
CA SER A 45 -32.40 56.27 23.91
C SER A 45 -33.14 57.55 24.41
N PRO A 46 -32.96 58.79 23.87
CA PRO A 46 -32.21 59.20 22.66
C PRO A 46 -31.50 60.59 22.66
N ARG A 47 -30.69 60.81 21.60
CA ARG A 47 -30.38 62.08 20.88
C ARG A 47 -29.69 63.24 21.62
N GLU A 48 -28.58 63.71 21.03
CA GLU A 48 -28.51 65.10 20.55
C GLU A 48 -27.44 65.32 19.48
N VAL A 49 -27.78 66.21 18.55
CA VAL A 49 -27.11 66.54 17.30
C VAL A 49 -26.34 67.83 17.51
N TYR A 50 -25.05 67.87 17.19
CA TYR A 50 -24.37 69.11 16.82
C TYR A 50 -23.53 68.88 15.56
N GLN A 51 -24.06 69.40 14.46
CA GLN A 51 -23.29 69.74 13.27
C GLN A 51 -22.53 71.04 13.56
N SER A 52 -21.24 71.07 13.27
CA SER A 52 -20.50 72.31 12.99
C SER A 52 -19.29 71.99 12.13
N HIS A 53 -19.27 72.56 10.92
CA HIS A 53 -18.11 72.76 10.06
C HIS A 53 -18.22 74.23 9.58
N PRO A 54 -17.16 74.84 9.02
CA PRO A 54 -15.76 74.89 9.48
C PRO A 54 -15.25 76.35 9.48
N GLU A 55 -14.24 76.70 10.28
CA GLU A 55 -13.48 77.95 10.06
C GLU A 55 -12.04 77.65 9.63
N VAL A 56 -11.59 78.53 8.74
CA VAL A 56 -10.47 78.40 7.81
C VAL A 56 -9.16 78.70 8.54
N GLU A 57 -8.22 77.77 8.54
CA GLU A 57 -6.80 78.07 8.74
C GLU A 57 -5.97 77.53 7.56
N GLU A 58 -5.34 78.46 6.85
CA GLU A 58 -4.48 78.22 5.70
C GLU A 58 -3.21 77.44 6.11
N ILE A 59 -3.20 76.13 5.86
CA ILE A 59 -1.97 75.35 5.84
C ILE A 59 -1.52 75.20 4.38
N ARG A 60 -0.49 75.98 4.05
CA ARG A 60 0.40 75.92 2.88
C ARG A 60 0.43 74.53 2.21
N MET A 61 -0.24 74.40 1.07
CA MET A 61 -0.27 73.20 0.24
C MET A 61 1.13 72.85 -0.27
N VAL A 62 1.69 71.74 0.20
CA VAL A 62 2.65 70.97 -0.58
C VAL A 62 1.85 70.18 -1.62
N SER A 63 2.13 70.40 -2.90
CA SER A 63 1.55 69.63 -4.01
C SER A 63 2.03 68.19 -3.95
N SER A 64 1.38 67.38 -3.12
CA SER A 64 1.43 65.93 -3.22
C SER A 64 0.47 65.55 -4.35
N THR A 65 1.01 65.36 -5.55
CA THR A 65 0.30 64.69 -6.65
C THR A 65 -0.26 63.38 -6.12
N THR A 66 -1.57 63.34 -5.88
CA THR A 66 -2.28 62.10 -5.59
C THR A 66 -2.12 61.23 -6.83
N LEU A 67 -1.37 60.13 -6.70
CA LEU A 67 -1.39 59.07 -7.70
C LEU A 67 -2.81 58.49 -7.67
N LEU A 68 -3.69 59.06 -8.50
CA LEU A 68 -5.06 58.61 -8.70
C LEU A 68 -5.00 57.28 -9.45
N ILE A 69 -4.68 56.20 -8.74
CA ILE A 69 -4.67 54.85 -9.29
C ILE A 69 -6.14 54.46 -9.52
N ASN A 70 -6.50 54.22 -10.78
CA ASN A 70 -7.82 53.75 -11.16
C ASN A 70 -7.99 52.28 -10.73
N TRP A 71 -8.66 52.06 -9.60
CA TRP A 71 -8.82 50.72 -9.03
C TRP A 71 -9.69 49.76 -9.85
N ASN A 72 -10.46 50.27 -10.82
CA ASN A 72 -11.23 49.44 -11.75
C ASN A 72 -10.35 48.78 -12.82
N GLU A 73 -9.10 49.24 -12.98
CA GLU A 73 -8.11 48.68 -13.91
C GLU A 73 -7.21 47.63 -13.23
N VAL A 74 -7.32 47.46 -11.90
CA VAL A 74 -6.50 46.49 -11.14
C VAL A 74 -7.28 45.19 -10.98
N ASP A 75 -7.05 44.26 -11.90
CA ASP A 75 -7.65 42.93 -11.87
C ASP A 75 -7.23 42.16 -10.62
N THR A 76 -8.22 41.55 -9.95
CA THR A 76 -7.95 40.61 -8.86
C THR A 76 -7.38 39.32 -9.46
N PRO A 77 -6.13 38.91 -9.16
CA PRO A 77 -5.56 37.70 -9.76
C PRO A 77 -6.33 36.44 -9.34
N GLU A 78 -6.22 35.37 -10.14
CA GLU A 78 -6.76 34.03 -9.79
C GLU A 78 -5.92 33.33 -8.71
N LEU A 79 -6.53 32.46 -7.89
CA LEU A 79 -5.85 31.87 -6.72
C LEU A 79 -5.09 30.58 -7.11
N LYS A 80 -3.88 30.69 -7.68
CA LYS A 80 -2.98 29.54 -7.93
C LYS A 80 -1.72 29.63 -7.05
N MET A 81 -1.20 28.49 -6.58
CA MET A 81 -0.09 28.41 -5.62
C MET A 81 1.22 29.12 -6.05
N ARG A 82 1.48 29.25 -7.35
CA ARG A 82 2.63 30.04 -7.88
C ARG A 82 2.49 31.55 -7.67
N GLN A 83 1.32 32.02 -7.25
CA GLN A 83 0.95 33.44 -7.20
C GLN A 83 0.85 33.99 -5.77
N ILE A 84 1.18 33.23 -4.72
CA ILE A 84 1.13 33.71 -3.33
C ILE A 84 1.89 35.03 -3.15
N ARG A 85 3.09 35.15 -3.76
CA ARG A 85 3.87 36.41 -3.78
C ARG A 85 3.15 37.60 -4.43
N GLN A 86 2.31 37.35 -5.43
CA GLN A 86 1.52 38.42 -6.08
C GLN A 86 0.42 38.91 -5.14
N TYR A 87 -0.20 38.02 -4.36
CA TYR A 87 -1.16 38.38 -3.33
C TYR A 87 -0.50 39.09 -2.15
N GLU A 88 0.70 38.66 -1.73
CA GLU A 88 1.50 39.38 -0.73
C GLU A 88 1.72 40.83 -1.16
N GLN A 89 2.17 41.04 -2.39
CA GLN A 89 2.41 42.38 -2.96
C GLN A 89 1.13 43.21 -3.03
N TYR A 90 0.02 42.61 -3.52
CA TYR A 90 -1.28 43.28 -3.59
C TYR A 90 -1.80 43.69 -2.20
N VAL A 91 -1.77 42.77 -1.23
CA VAL A 91 -2.23 43.03 0.14
C VAL A 91 -1.34 44.08 0.81
N ALA A 92 -0.02 43.98 0.66
CA ALA A 92 0.93 44.96 1.21
C ALA A 92 0.66 46.37 0.66
N LEU A 93 0.55 46.52 -0.66
CA LEU A 93 0.28 47.82 -1.29
C LEU A 93 -1.06 48.40 -0.85
N ARG A 94 -2.11 47.56 -0.71
CA ARG A 94 -3.42 48.02 -0.24
C ARG A 94 -3.41 48.44 1.23
N ILE A 95 -2.67 47.73 2.08
CA ILE A 95 -2.50 48.11 3.48
C ILE A 95 -1.72 49.42 3.58
N GLU A 96 -0.61 49.56 2.85
CA GLU A 96 0.21 50.78 2.83
C GLU A 96 -0.60 52.00 2.34
N CYS A 97 -1.36 51.86 1.25
CA CYS A 97 -2.25 52.93 0.79
C CYS A 97 -3.30 53.28 1.85
N SER A 98 -3.97 52.30 2.45
CA SER A 98 -4.97 52.55 3.51
C SER A 98 -4.38 53.25 4.73
N VAL A 99 -3.16 52.91 5.13
CA VAL A 99 -2.44 53.61 6.21
C VAL A 99 -2.11 55.05 5.81
N ALA A 100 -1.67 55.27 4.57
CA ALA A 100 -1.32 56.60 4.07
C ALA A 100 -2.53 57.52 3.86
N SER A 101 -3.66 57.00 3.38
CA SER A 101 -4.88 57.77 3.11
C SER A 101 -5.87 57.80 4.28
N GLY A 102 -5.63 57.01 5.34
CA GLY A 102 -6.55 56.87 6.47
C GLY A 102 -7.88 56.20 6.13
N THR A 103 -8.02 55.61 4.93
CA THR A 103 -9.25 54.93 4.51
C THR A 103 -9.24 53.46 4.92
N PRO A 104 -10.34 52.95 5.51
CA PRO A 104 -10.39 51.56 5.96
C PRO A 104 -10.28 50.58 4.78
N LEU A 105 -9.66 49.44 5.03
CA LEU A 105 -9.52 48.38 4.04
C LEU A 105 -10.89 47.85 3.60
N THR A 106 -11.06 47.70 2.29
CA THR A 106 -12.27 47.10 1.71
C THR A 106 -12.43 45.64 2.18
N PRO A 107 -13.65 45.16 2.47
CA PRO A 107 -13.89 43.78 2.92
C PRO A 107 -13.28 42.70 2.01
N SER A 108 -13.20 42.97 0.71
CA SER A 108 -12.53 42.10 -0.27
C SER A 108 -11.03 41.91 0.03
N VAL A 109 -10.31 42.98 0.36
CA VAL A 109 -8.88 42.91 0.69
C VAL A 109 -8.65 42.19 2.02
N SER A 110 -9.52 42.43 3.00
CA SER A 110 -9.49 41.69 4.27
C SER A 110 -9.65 40.17 4.05
N HIS A 111 -10.60 39.77 3.19
CA HIS A 111 -10.82 38.38 2.83
C HIS A 111 -9.62 37.75 2.09
N VAL A 112 -9.00 38.49 1.17
CA VAL A 112 -7.78 38.03 0.46
C VAL A 112 -6.61 37.88 1.43
N ASN A 113 -6.44 38.80 2.38
CA ASN A 113 -5.41 38.71 3.41
C ASN A 113 -5.59 37.46 4.28
N GLU A 114 -6.82 37.14 4.69
CA GLU A 114 -7.09 35.93 5.46
C GLU A 114 -6.77 34.64 4.68
N LYS A 115 -7.13 34.60 3.38
CA LYS A 115 -6.74 33.49 2.50
C LYS A 115 -5.23 33.36 2.37
N LEU A 116 -4.52 34.49 2.25
CA LEU A 116 -3.07 34.53 2.18
C LEU A 116 -2.45 33.96 3.47
N ARG A 117 -2.91 34.39 4.65
CA ARG A 117 -2.44 33.85 5.94
C ARG A 117 -2.65 32.34 6.04
N LYS A 118 -3.83 31.84 5.68
CA LYS A 118 -4.11 30.39 5.65
C LYS A 118 -3.18 29.64 4.71
N ALA A 119 -2.90 30.19 3.53
CA ALA A 119 -1.96 29.60 2.58
C ALA A 119 -0.53 29.54 3.13
N HIS A 120 -0.06 30.61 3.78
CA HIS A 120 1.26 30.63 4.44
C HIS A 120 1.37 29.61 5.56
N THR A 121 0.37 29.54 6.45
CA THR A 121 0.35 28.56 7.53
C THR A 121 0.40 27.14 6.99
N THR A 122 -0.37 26.85 5.95
CA THR A 122 -0.39 25.54 5.29
C THR A 122 0.97 25.20 4.67
N LEU A 123 1.60 26.15 3.97
CA LEU A 123 2.93 25.97 3.39
C LEU A 123 4.00 25.74 4.45
N ALA A 124 3.97 26.51 5.54
CA ALA A 124 4.88 26.36 6.66
C ALA A 124 4.75 24.96 7.28
N ILE A 125 3.52 24.53 7.62
CA ILE A 125 3.25 23.20 8.17
C ILE A 125 3.74 22.11 7.22
N ASN A 126 3.39 22.20 5.93
CA ASN A 126 3.83 21.20 4.94
C ASN A 126 5.35 21.12 4.84
N SER A 127 6.05 22.27 4.88
CA SER A 127 7.51 22.30 4.85
C SER A 127 8.14 21.67 6.10
N ILE A 128 7.55 21.90 7.28
CA ILE A 128 7.99 21.31 8.54
C ILE A 128 7.79 19.79 8.51
N THR A 129 6.58 19.35 8.13
CA THR A 129 6.24 17.93 8.01
C THR A 129 7.14 17.23 7.00
N ALA A 130 7.39 17.83 5.83
CA ALA A 130 8.31 17.29 4.84
C ALA A 130 9.74 17.15 5.40
N ALA A 131 10.23 18.16 6.12
CA ALA A 131 11.56 18.12 6.74
C ALA A 131 11.66 17.06 7.86
N GLN A 132 10.58 16.86 8.63
CA GLN A 132 10.50 15.82 9.66
C GLN A 132 10.49 14.42 9.04
N GLU A 133 9.69 14.19 7.99
CA GLU A 133 9.65 12.90 7.28
C GLU A 133 11.00 12.59 6.61
N MET A 134 11.66 13.59 6.00
CA MET A 134 13.00 13.40 5.46
C MET A 134 14.03 13.04 6.53
N ARG A 135 13.96 13.66 7.71
CA ARG A 135 14.80 13.29 8.87
C ARG A 135 14.53 11.86 9.32
N ARG A 136 13.25 11.50 9.47
CA ARG A 136 12.83 10.14 9.85
C ARG A 136 13.34 9.08 8.87
N LEU A 137 13.25 9.33 7.56
CA LEU A 137 13.77 8.44 6.53
C LEU A 137 15.30 8.31 6.61
N LYS A 138 16.01 9.43 6.81
CA LYS A 138 17.46 9.45 6.98
C LYS A 138 17.90 8.63 8.19
N GLU A 139 17.25 8.82 9.34
CA GLU A 139 17.52 8.05 10.56
C GLU A 139 17.22 6.57 10.38
N LYS A 140 16.11 6.22 9.74
CA LYS A 140 15.77 4.83 9.44
C LYS A 140 16.83 4.16 8.55
N ASN A 141 17.31 4.87 7.53
CA ASN A 141 18.37 4.39 6.66
C ASN A 141 19.71 4.28 7.39
N LEU A 142 20.06 5.23 8.24
CA LEU A 142 21.26 5.16 9.08
C LEU A 142 21.20 3.96 10.03
N LYS A 143 20.07 3.77 10.71
CA LYS A 143 19.85 2.60 11.59
C LYS A 143 19.92 1.28 10.80
N ARG A 144 19.44 1.24 9.55
CA ARG A 144 19.59 0.07 8.67
C ARG A 144 21.07 -0.17 8.34
N SER A 145 21.77 0.86 7.86
CA SER A 145 23.18 0.77 7.51
C SER A 145 24.06 0.33 8.70
N ALA A 146 23.81 0.85 9.90
CA ALA A 146 24.51 0.44 11.11
C ALA A 146 24.25 -1.04 11.46
N ARG A 147 23.01 -1.53 11.31
CA ARG A 147 22.71 -2.96 11.47
C ARG A 147 23.37 -3.80 10.40
N ASP A 148 23.36 -3.36 9.15
CA ASP A 148 23.99 -4.09 8.04
C ASP A 148 25.49 -4.23 8.27
N GLN A 149 26.16 -3.19 8.77
CA GLN A 149 27.57 -3.24 9.18
C GLN A 149 27.80 -4.15 10.39
N GLY A 150 26.92 -4.12 11.40
CA GLY A 150 27.02 -4.95 12.61
C GLY A 150 26.64 -6.42 12.41
N THR A 151 25.97 -6.78 11.31
CA THR A 151 25.50 -8.15 11.02
C THR A 151 26.40 -8.92 10.05
N VAL A 152 27.60 -8.38 9.76
CA VAL A 152 28.63 -9.09 9.00
C VAL A 152 29.29 -10.12 9.90
N ILE A 153 29.13 -11.41 9.58
CA ILE A 153 29.78 -12.50 10.29
C ILE A 153 31.01 -12.91 9.47
N LEU A 154 32.18 -12.97 10.11
CA LEU A 154 33.40 -13.47 9.47
C LEU A 154 33.32 -15.00 9.36
N ALA A 155 33.26 -15.53 8.15
CA ALA A 155 33.30 -16.96 7.88
C ALA A 155 34.65 -17.37 7.26
N ASN A 156 34.89 -18.69 7.17
CA ASN A 156 36.15 -19.26 6.68
C ASN A 156 36.57 -18.78 5.27
N TYR A 157 35.62 -18.32 4.45
CA TYR A 157 35.86 -17.87 3.07
C TYR A 157 35.63 -16.36 2.88
N GLY A 158 35.57 -15.59 3.97
CA GLY A 158 35.35 -14.15 3.96
C GLY A 158 34.09 -13.72 4.72
N PRO A 159 33.84 -12.40 4.80
CA PRO A 159 32.67 -11.86 5.47
C PRO A 159 31.37 -12.27 4.74
N ILE A 160 30.40 -12.75 5.51
CA ILE A 160 29.06 -13.13 5.03
C ILE A 160 28.04 -12.21 5.70
N THR A 161 27.15 -11.63 4.90
CA THR A 161 26.02 -10.86 5.41
C THR A 161 24.79 -11.75 5.65
N VAL A 162 23.84 -11.29 6.48
CA VAL A 162 22.55 -11.98 6.67
C VAL A 162 21.79 -12.14 5.34
N TYR A 163 21.93 -11.19 4.42
CA TYR A 163 21.33 -11.26 3.09
C TYR A 163 21.91 -12.40 2.26
N ASP A 164 23.24 -12.61 2.31
CA ASP A 164 23.90 -13.72 1.60
C ASP A 164 23.46 -15.09 2.12
N ALA A 165 23.30 -15.22 3.45
CA ALA A 165 22.79 -16.45 4.06
C ALA A 165 21.37 -16.78 3.59
N ARG A 166 20.48 -15.78 3.51
CA ARG A 166 19.12 -15.96 2.98
C ARG A 166 19.11 -16.39 1.52
N LEU A 167 19.98 -15.80 0.69
CA LEU A 167 20.11 -16.19 -0.71
C LEU A 167 20.60 -17.64 -0.87
N ARG A 168 21.54 -18.10 -0.02
CA ARG A 168 21.95 -19.51 0.00
C ARG A 168 20.79 -20.43 0.38
N VAL A 169 20.08 -20.13 1.48
CA VAL A 169 18.92 -20.94 1.91
C VAL A 169 17.86 -21.02 0.81
N ALA A 170 17.57 -19.90 0.13
CA ALA A 170 16.63 -19.88 -0.98
C ALA A 170 17.11 -20.75 -2.16
N LYS A 171 18.39 -20.66 -2.52
CA LYS A 171 19.00 -21.48 -3.57
C LYS A 171 18.97 -22.97 -3.21
N ASP A 172 19.28 -23.31 -1.97
CA ASP A 172 19.27 -24.69 -1.47
C ASP A 172 17.86 -25.27 -1.48
N LEU A 173 16.85 -24.48 -1.08
CA LEU A 173 15.45 -24.86 -1.16
C LEU A 173 14.99 -25.11 -2.60
N HIS A 174 15.38 -24.23 -3.52
CA HIS A 174 15.11 -24.39 -4.95
C HIS A 174 15.75 -25.67 -5.49
N ASN A 175 17.03 -25.90 -5.22
CA ASN A 175 17.75 -27.10 -5.65
C ASN A 175 17.13 -28.37 -5.07
N ARG A 176 16.71 -28.35 -3.80
CA ARG A 176 16.02 -29.47 -3.16
C ARG A 176 14.71 -29.81 -3.87
N ARG A 177 13.88 -28.81 -4.17
CA ARG A 177 12.61 -29.02 -4.89
C ARG A 177 12.84 -29.54 -6.31
N ALA A 178 13.81 -28.97 -7.03
CA ALA A 178 14.18 -29.42 -8.36
C ALA A 178 14.64 -30.89 -8.35
N ASN A 179 15.44 -31.28 -7.36
CA ASN A 179 15.89 -32.67 -7.20
C ASN A 179 14.72 -33.62 -6.88
N GLN A 180 13.77 -33.21 -6.04
CA GLN A 180 12.57 -34.00 -5.74
C GLN A 180 11.73 -34.24 -7.00
N ALA A 181 11.45 -33.18 -7.78
CA ALA A 181 10.72 -33.30 -9.03
C ALA A 181 11.46 -34.19 -10.05
N ALA A 182 12.79 -34.10 -10.13
CA ALA A 182 13.59 -34.95 -11.01
C ALA A 182 13.54 -36.42 -10.61
N GLU A 183 13.54 -36.72 -9.31
CA GLU A 183 13.38 -38.10 -8.80
C GLU A 183 11.97 -38.63 -9.05
N GLU A 184 10.92 -37.84 -8.82
CA GLU A 184 9.53 -38.21 -9.14
C GLU A 184 9.38 -38.58 -10.62
N LEU A 185 9.95 -37.79 -11.53
CA LEU A 185 9.97 -38.10 -12.96
C LEU A 185 10.74 -39.38 -13.28
N ARG A 186 11.84 -39.66 -12.56
CA ARG A 186 12.59 -40.92 -12.71
C ARG A 186 11.76 -42.11 -12.26
N PHE A 187 11.07 -42.03 -11.12
CA PHE A 187 10.18 -43.08 -10.64
C PHE A 187 9.05 -43.33 -11.63
N HIS A 188 8.36 -42.28 -12.06
CA HIS A 188 7.26 -42.41 -13.03
C HIS A 188 7.73 -43.05 -14.35
N LYS A 189 8.88 -42.62 -14.89
CA LYS A 189 9.45 -43.22 -16.10
C LYS A 189 9.84 -44.69 -15.92
N LYS A 190 10.26 -45.07 -14.72
CA LYS A 190 10.57 -46.46 -14.38
C LYS A 190 9.28 -47.29 -14.34
N GLU A 191 8.24 -46.81 -13.66
CA GLU A 191 6.92 -47.45 -13.60
C GLU A 191 6.34 -47.68 -14.99
N VAL A 192 6.29 -46.64 -15.83
CA VAL A 192 5.82 -46.74 -17.22
C VAL A 192 6.61 -47.79 -18.00
N ARG A 193 7.94 -47.87 -17.78
CA ARG A 193 8.78 -48.87 -18.44
C ARG A 193 8.45 -50.28 -17.98
N ASP A 194 8.23 -50.48 -16.69
CA ASP A 194 7.93 -51.76 -16.07
C ASP A 194 6.53 -52.24 -16.49
N GLU A 195 5.53 -51.35 -16.50
CA GLU A 195 4.20 -51.58 -17.03
C GLU A 195 4.23 -51.97 -18.51
N ALA A 196 4.97 -51.22 -19.33
CA ALA A 196 5.12 -51.54 -20.75
C ALA A 196 5.80 -52.90 -20.96
N ALA A 197 6.78 -53.25 -20.12
CA ALA A 197 7.43 -54.57 -20.18
C ALA A 197 6.47 -55.69 -19.75
N TYR A 198 5.64 -55.46 -18.74
CA TYR A 198 4.57 -56.37 -18.34
C TYR A 198 3.54 -56.57 -19.47
N ALA A 199 3.01 -55.49 -20.05
CA ALA A 199 2.05 -55.54 -21.15
C ALA A 199 2.60 -56.29 -22.37
N ARG A 200 3.87 -56.05 -22.74
CA ARG A 200 4.54 -56.81 -23.82
C ARG A 200 4.62 -58.29 -23.51
N ARG A 201 4.98 -58.68 -22.28
CA ARG A 201 5.03 -60.09 -21.85
C ARG A 201 3.65 -60.73 -21.89
N TRP A 202 2.63 -60.04 -21.40
CA TRP A 202 1.25 -60.50 -21.42
C TRP A 202 0.73 -60.72 -22.85
N LEU A 203 0.96 -59.75 -23.76
CA LEU A 203 0.61 -59.88 -25.17
C LEU A 203 1.34 -61.05 -25.85
N LEU A 204 2.62 -61.26 -25.55
CA LEU A 204 3.37 -62.41 -26.06
C LEU A 204 2.77 -63.73 -25.58
N GLN A 205 2.37 -63.82 -24.31
CA GLN A 205 1.74 -65.01 -23.75
C GLN A 205 0.36 -65.26 -24.37
N GLY A 206 -0.48 -64.23 -24.49
CA GLY A 206 -1.77 -64.32 -25.17
C GLY A 206 -1.62 -64.77 -26.63
N ARG A 207 -0.65 -64.22 -27.37
CA ARG A 207 -0.33 -64.64 -28.74
C ARG A 207 0.17 -66.07 -28.84
N LYS A 208 0.84 -66.60 -27.81
CA LYS A 208 1.25 -68.02 -27.76
C LYS A 208 0.05 -68.93 -27.59
N LEU A 209 -0.85 -68.61 -26.65
CA LEU A 209 -2.08 -69.36 -26.40
C LEU A 209 -2.98 -69.38 -27.64
N LEU A 210 -3.23 -68.23 -28.26
CA LEU A 210 -3.99 -68.12 -29.51
C LEU A 210 -3.37 -68.95 -30.65
N ARG A 211 -2.04 -68.95 -30.77
CA ARG A 211 -1.36 -69.77 -31.77
C ARG A 211 -1.49 -71.26 -31.50
N ALA A 212 -1.50 -71.69 -30.23
CA ALA A 212 -1.74 -73.08 -29.87
C ALA A 212 -3.17 -73.49 -30.22
N SER A 213 -4.18 -72.72 -29.78
CA SER A 213 -5.58 -73.02 -30.05
C SER A 213 -5.91 -73.05 -31.55
N LEU A 214 -5.33 -72.14 -32.34
CA LEU A 214 -5.51 -72.14 -33.80
C LEU A 214 -4.86 -73.36 -34.46
N ARG A 215 -3.74 -73.87 -33.95
CA ARG A 215 -3.16 -75.14 -34.43
C ARG A 215 -4.06 -76.31 -34.09
N ASP A 216 -4.58 -76.36 -32.86
CA ASP A 216 -5.46 -77.44 -32.41
C ASP A 216 -6.75 -77.50 -33.25
N LEU A 217 -7.36 -76.35 -33.52
CA LEU A 217 -8.52 -76.26 -34.44
C LEU A 217 -8.17 -76.71 -35.86
N ARG A 218 -7.01 -76.30 -36.40
CA ARG A 218 -6.57 -76.73 -37.73
C ARG A 218 -6.35 -78.25 -37.80
N VAL A 219 -5.83 -78.87 -36.74
CA VAL A 219 -5.68 -80.33 -36.66
C VAL A 219 -7.05 -81.00 -36.60
N ALA A 220 -7.99 -80.45 -35.82
CA ALA A 220 -9.36 -80.94 -35.77
C ALA A 220 -10.06 -80.87 -37.14
N ASP A 221 -9.94 -79.77 -37.87
CA ASP A 221 -10.52 -79.62 -39.22
C ASP A 221 -9.95 -80.65 -40.23
N ILE A 222 -8.63 -80.91 -40.17
CA ILE A 222 -7.99 -81.94 -41.00
C ILE A 222 -8.52 -83.33 -40.63
N SER A 223 -8.69 -83.62 -39.34
CA SER A 223 -9.23 -84.91 -38.90
C SER A 223 -10.68 -85.11 -39.36
N LEU A 224 -11.52 -84.07 -39.27
CA LEU A 224 -12.92 -84.12 -39.70
C LEU A 224 -13.05 -84.25 -41.23
N THR A 225 -12.18 -83.60 -42.00
CA THR A 225 -12.17 -83.75 -43.47
C THR A 225 -11.73 -85.15 -43.91
N VAL A 226 -10.73 -85.75 -43.26
CA VAL A 226 -10.35 -87.15 -43.49
C VAL A 226 -11.50 -88.10 -43.15
N ILE A 227 -12.17 -87.90 -42.02
CA ILE A 227 -13.33 -88.70 -41.61
C ILE A 227 -14.45 -88.57 -42.66
N ARG A 228 -14.81 -87.35 -43.09
CA ARG A 228 -15.81 -87.15 -44.15
C ARG A 228 -15.43 -87.83 -45.46
N HIS A 229 -14.16 -87.78 -45.86
CA HIS A 229 -13.70 -88.43 -47.08
C HIS A 229 -13.84 -89.97 -46.99
N LYS A 230 -13.53 -90.54 -45.82
CA LYS A 230 -13.71 -91.97 -45.54
C LYS A 230 -15.19 -92.38 -45.62
N TYR A 231 -16.10 -91.62 -45.00
CA TYR A 231 -17.54 -91.90 -45.08
C TYR A 231 -18.12 -91.72 -46.48
N ARG A 232 -17.63 -90.73 -47.26
CA ARG A 232 -18.02 -90.53 -48.67
C ARG A 232 -17.61 -91.71 -49.55
N ASN A 233 -16.40 -92.25 -49.37
CA ASN A 233 -15.93 -93.41 -50.13
C ASN A 233 -16.71 -94.69 -49.78
N ILE A 234 -17.09 -94.87 -48.51
CA ILE A 234 -17.96 -95.98 -48.10
C ILE A 234 -19.34 -95.88 -48.76
N SER A 235 -19.94 -94.69 -48.76
CA SER A 235 -21.25 -94.45 -49.41
C SER A 235 -21.20 -94.67 -50.93
N GLN A 236 -20.13 -94.27 -51.63
CA GLN A 236 -20.00 -94.50 -53.08
C GLN A 236 -19.79 -95.98 -53.43
N ASN A 237 -19.10 -96.74 -52.57
CA ASN A 237 -18.92 -98.18 -52.77
C ASN A 237 -20.21 -98.96 -52.53
N THR A 238 -21.07 -98.52 -51.59
CA THR A 238 -22.39 -99.14 -51.39
C THR A 238 -23.37 -98.84 -52.53
N SER A 239 -23.27 -97.68 -53.19
CA SER A 239 -24.11 -97.32 -54.34
C SER A 239 -23.69 -97.96 -55.67
N ARG A 240 -22.51 -98.61 -55.73
CA ARG A 240 -22.06 -99.40 -56.90
C ARG A 240 -22.38 -100.89 -56.80
N LEU A 241 -22.91 -101.34 -55.66
CA LEU A 241 -23.25 -102.73 -55.36
C LEU A 241 -24.77 -102.99 -55.32
N ALA A 242 -25.58 -102.00 -55.68
CA ALA A 242 -27.01 -102.10 -55.92
C ALA A 242 -27.30 -101.81 -57.39
#